data_AF-A0AAV4RYV4-F1
#
_entry.id   AF-A0AAV4RYV4-F1
#
_cell.length_a   1.000
_cell.length_b   1.000
_cell.length_c   1.000
_cell.angle_alpha   90.00
_cell.angle_beta   90.00
_cell.angle_gamma   90.00
#
_symmetry.space_group_name_H-M   'P 1'
#
loop_
_entity.id
_entity.type
_entity.pdbx_description
1 polymer ?
#
loop_
_entity_poly.entity_id
_entity_poly.type
_entity_poly.pdbx_seq_one_letter_code
_entity_poly.pdbx_strand_id
1 'polypeptide(L)' 'MSHFRSAIHSNFVANINRAVGHDVKKITHIADWGLESASLLRGFQQFGRKELLSDNAVEHLFKVSKAANLHYEMI' A
#
# COMPACT_ATOMS: atom_id res chain seq x y z
N MET A 1 11.58 1.11 2.24
CA MET A 1 12.51 1.91 1.38
C MET A 1 12.40 1.63 -0.12
N SER A 2 11.89 0.48 -0.58
CA SER A 2 11.81 0.20 -2.04
C SER A 2 10.84 1.14 -2.80
N HIS A 3 9.67 1.47 -2.23
CA HIS A 3 8.66 2.29 -2.90
C HIS A 3 9.12 3.71 -3.23
N PHE A 4 9.95 4.32 -2.37
CA PHE A 4 10.48 5.65 -2.58
C PHE A 4 11.40 5.72 -3.81
N ARG A 5 12.26 4.72 -3.98
CA ARG A 5 13.16 4.61 -5.14
C ARG A 5 12.37 4.51 -6.45
N SER A 6 11.35 3.66 -6.49
CA SER A 6 10.49 3.51 -7.68
C SER A 6 9.75 4.81 -8.01
N ALA A 7 9.27 5.54 -7.00
CA ALA A 7 8.60 6.82 -7.20
C ALA A 7 9.54 7.85 -7.85
N ILE A 8 10.77 8.02 -7.34
CA ILE A 8 11.74 8.96 -7.91
C ILE A 8 12.08 8.60 -9.37
N HIS A 9 12.43 7.34 -9.63
CA HIS A 9 12.80 6.91 -10.97
C HIS A 9 11.65 7.06 -11.96
N SER A 10 10.42 6.70 -11.56
CA SER A 10 9.24 6.85 -12.43
C SER A 10 8.98 8.32 -12.79
N ASN A 11 9.16 9.24 -11.85
CA ASN A 11 9.01 10.67 -12.10
C ASN A 11 10.11 11.20 -13.01
N PHE A 12 11.36 10.79 -12.80
CA PHE A 12 12.48 11.18 -13.65
C PHE A 12 12.24 10.77 -15.11
N VAL A 13 11.91 9.49 -15.35
CA VAL A 13 11.62 8.97 -16.70
C VAL A 13 10.42 9.67 -17.32
N ALA A 14 9.35 9.88 -16.55
CA ALA A 14 8.16 10.58 -17.05
C ALA A 14 8.46 12.04 -17.45
N ASN A 15 9.31 12.73 -16.70
CA ASN A 15 9.68 14.11 -16.99
C ASN A 15 10.52 14.23 -18.27
N ILE A 16 11.48 13.33 -18.49
CA ILE A 16 12.25 13.29 -19.75
C ILE A 16 11.33 13.06 -20.94
N ASN A 17 10.43 12.08 -20.86
CA ASN A 17 9.53 11.77 -21.97
C ASN A 17 8.58 12.93 -22.30
N ARG A 18 8.07 13.66 -21.28
CA ARG A 18 7.28 14.88 -21.51
C ARG A 18 8.11 15.99 -22.16
N ALA A 19 9.36 16.17 -21.73
CA ALA A 19 10.24 17.20 -22.27
C ALA A 19 10.54 16.99 -23.77
N VAL A 20 10.54 15.74 -24.25
CA VAL A 20 10.74 15.38 -25.67
C VAL A 20 9.41 15.39 -26.46
N GLY A 21 8.29 15.76 -25.82
CA GLY A 21 7.01 15.97 -26.48
C GLY A 21 6.05 14.77 -26.49
N HIS A 22 6.35 13.70 -25.74
CA HIS A 22 5.42 12.58 -25.61
C HIS A 22 4.26 12.91 -24.66
N ASP A 23 3.06 12.37 -24.96
CA ASP A 23 1.98 12.28 -23.99
C ASP A 23 2.29 11.14 -22.99
N VAL A 24 2.47 11.50 -21.72
CA VAL A 24 2.93 10.55 -20.69
C VAL A 24 1.87 10.37 -19.62
N LYS A 25 1.32 9.16 -19.56
CA LYS A 25 0.43 8.71 -18.48
C LYS A 25 1.23 7.99 -17.41
N LYS A 26 1.20 8.52 -16.18
CA LYS A 26 1.80 7.85 -15.01
C LYS A 26 0.77 6.92 -14.38
N ILE A 27 1.16 5.68 -14.13
CA ILE A 27 0.31 4.68 -13.47
C ILE A 27 1.07 4.17 -12.25
N THR A 28 0.44 4.24 -11.08
CA THR A 28 0.94 3.59 -9.87
C THR A 28 0.25 2.24 -9.76
N HIS A 29 1.01 1.16 -10.00
CA HIS A 29 0.50 -0.18 -9.81
C HIS A 29 0.52 -0.53 -8.32
N ILE A 30 -0.60 -0.28 -7.64
CA ILE A 30 -0.77 -0.65 -6.24
C ILE A 30 -0.98 -2.17 -6.16
N ALA A 31 -0.43 -2.81 -5.13
CA ALA A 31 -0.68 -4.21 -4.84
C ALA A 31 -1.87 -4.32 -3.89
N ASP A 32 -3.08 -4.09 -4.41
CA ASP A 32 -4.33 -4.12 -3.65
C ASP A 32 -5.02 -5.49 -3.69
N TRP A 33 -4.55 -6.42 -4.53
CA TRP A 33 -5.17 -7.72 -4.74
C TRP A 33 -4.22 -8.90 -4.49
N GLY A 34 -4.05 -9.30 -3.23
CA GLY A 34 -3.18 -10.41 -2.83
C GLY A 34 -3.41 -10.92 -1.41
N LEU A 35 -2.54 -11.85 -0.98
CA LEU A 35 -2.61 -12.45 0.37
C LEU A 35 -2.50 -11.39 1.48
N GLU A 36 -1.71 -10.34 1.26
CA GLU A 36 -1.59 -9.22 2.21
C GLU A 36 -2.93 -8.51 2.43
N SER A 37 -3.70 -8.26 1.36
CA SER A 37 -5.05 -7.69 1.43
C SER A 37 -6.04 -8.62 2.14
N ALA A 38 -5.96 -9.93 1.86
CA ALA A 38 -6.80 -10.94 2.51
C ALA A 38 -6.47 -11.08 4.01
N SER A 39 -5.18 -11.06 4.37
CA SER A 39 -4.68 -11.09 5.74
C SER A 39 -5.16 -9.85 6.51
N LEU A 40 -5.07 -8.66 5.91
CA LEU A 40 -5.61 -7.44 6.49
C LEU A 40 -7.13 -7.54 6.71
N LEU A 41 -7.89 -8.03 5.73
CA LEU A 41 -9.34 -8.19 5.85
C LEU A 41 -9.71 -9.11 7.02
N ARG A 42 -9.08 -10.29 7.09
CA ARG A 42 -9.30 -11.26 8.17
C ARG A 42 -8.85 -10.70 9.51
N GLY A 43 -7.68 -10.08 9.55
CA GLY A 43 -7.13 -9.41 10.72
C GLY A 43 -8.03 -8.31 11.24
N PHE A 44 -8.69 -7.56 10.35
CA PHE A 44 -9.60 -6.49 10.75
C PHE A 44 -10.85 -7.04 11.45
N GLN A 45 -11.34 -8.23 11.08
CA GLN A 45 -12.45 -8.87 11.79
C GLN A 45 -12.11 -9.18 13.25
N GLN A 46 -10.84 -9.48 13.55
CA GLN A 46 -10.39 -9.89 14.89
C GLN A 46 -9.80 -8.73 15.71
N PHE A 47 -9.07 -7.82 15.08
CA PHE A 47 -8.28 -6.77 15.73
C PHE A 47 -8.71 -5.35 15.32
N GLY A 48 -9.62 -5.23 14.35
CA GLY A 48 -10.06 -3.95 13.82
C GLY A 48 -11.05 -3.22 14.72
N ARG A 49 -11.00 -1.89 14.71
CA ARG A 49 -11.95 -0.98 15.35
C ARG A 49 -12.39 0.05 14.33
N LYS A 50 -13.71 0.23 14.14
CA LYS A 50 -14.24 1.14 13.11
C LYS A 50 -13.99 2.59 13.49
N GLU A 51 -14.00 2.89 14.79
CA GLU A 51 -13.82 4.23 15.33
C GLU A 51 -12.43 4.78 15.01
N LEU A 52 -11.41 3.91 14.97
CA LEU A 52 -10.02 4.27 14.67
C LEU A 52 -9.77 4.53 13.18
N LEU A 53 -10.70 4.14 12.30
CA LEU A 53 -10.60 4.46 10.88
C LEU A 53 -10.87 5.94 10.60
N SER A 54 -11.67 6.60 11.43
CA SER A 54 -11.97 8.03 11.28
C SER A 54 -10.83 8.93 11.79
N ASP A 55 -10.02 8.44 12.74
CA ASP A 55 -8.91 9.18 13.33
C ASP A 55 -7.62 9.02 12.51
N ASN A 56 -7.11 7.80 12.40
CA ASN A 56 -5.94 7.50 11.59
C ASN A 56 -6.00 6.08 10.99
N ALA A 57 -6.73 5.97 9.88
CA ALA A 57 -6.92 4.69 9.18
C ALA A 57 -5.61 4.01 8.78
N VAL A 58 -4.61 4.77 8.30
CA VAL A 58 -3.36 4.19 7.80
C VAL A 58 -2.58 3.51 8.93
N GLU A 59 -2.43 4.21 10.06
CA GLU A 59 -1.73 3.64 11.21
C GLU A 59 -2.49 2.45 11.80
N HIS A 60 -3.81 2.56 11.92
CA HIS A 60 -4.64 1.48 12.45
C HIS A 60 -4.59 0.23 11.57
N LEU A 61 -4.80 0.36 10.26
CA LEU A 61 -4.73 -0.76 9.33
C LEU A 61 -3.33 -1.37 9.28
N PHE A 62 -2.27 -0.57 9.40
CA PHE A 62 -0.90 -1.07 9.50
C PHE A 62 -0.70 -1.93 10.77
N LYS A 63 -1.20 -1.47 11.93
CA LYS A 63 -1.15 -2.25 13.19
C LYS A 63 -1.95 -3.55 13.08
N VAL A 64 -3.14 -3.50 12.48
CA VAL A 64 -3.99 -4.68 12.26
C VAL A 64 -3.29 -5.69 11.35
N SER A 65 -2.72 -5.25 10.22
CA SER A 65 -1.97 -6.13 9.31
C SER A 65 -0.79 -6.81 10.02
N LYS A 66 -0.03 -6.04 10.82
CA LYS A 66 1.08 -6.60 11.60
C LYS A 66 0.61 -7.64 12.62
N ALA A 67 -0.49 -7.37 13.33
CA ALA A 67 -1.08 -8.33 14.28
C ALA A 67 -1.60 -9.59 13.57
N ALA A 68 -2.23 -9.43 12.41
CA ALA A 68 -2.76 -10.52 11.59
C ALA A 68 -1.65 -11.44 11.08
N ASN A 69 -0.55 -10.87 10.55
CA ASN A 69 0.58 -11.65 10.08
C ASN A 69 1.22 -12.45 11.22
N LEU A 70 1.42 -11.84 12.40
CA LEU A 70 1.91 -12.58 13.57
C LEU A 70 0.95 -13.71 13.99
N HIS A 71 -0.36 -13.49 13.88
CA HIS A 71 -1.35 -14.47 14.31
C HIS A 71 -1.52 -15.64 13.33
N TYR A 72 -1.39 -15.40 12.02
CA TYR A 72 -1.70 -16.38 10.98
C TYR A 72 -0.48 -16.95 10.24
N GLU A 73 0.69 -16.30 10.24
CA GLU A 73 1.91 -16.84 9.62
C GLU A 73 2.74 -17.74 10.56
N MET A 74 2.34 -17.89 11.83
CA MET A 74 2.93 -18.86 12.79
C MET A 74 2.18 -20.20 12.87
N ILE A 75 1.28 -20.47 11.92
CA ILE A 75 0.53 -21.73 11.76
C ILE A 75 0.84 -22.28 10.37
#